data_AF-A0A1Q7MUJ6-F1
#
_entry.id   AF-A0A1Q7MUJ6-F1
#
_cell.length_a   1.000
_cell.length_b   1.000
_cell.length_c   1.000
_cell.angle_alpha   90.00
_cell.angle_beta   90.00
_cell.angle_gamma   90.00
#
_symmetry.space_group_name_H-M   'P 1'
#
loop_
_entity.id
_entity.type
_entity.pdbx_description
1 polymer ?
#
loop_
_entity_poly.entity_id
_entity_poly.type
_entity_poly.pdbx_seq_one_letter_code
_entity_poly.pdbx_strand_id
1 'polypeptide(L)'
;QRKALRYGILGAFIFRGIATLLAAYLIRVGWVKLVGAGYLLYLVYNHFGGRGSAEDRRAPPKAQPWLGLTAFWATVVKVELTDIVFAIDSILVAVAMSPKLWVILTGGLLGIVMMRLVIGQLLSLVERYPPLVDGAFIIIAWVGLKLLIEYGNSAGYIHFEIPKWLSLGLIVLIFAVSFLYARQQEKRRARTSSEKAATRLLMEEEEGDKL
;
A
#
# COMPACT_ATOMS: atom_id res chain seq x y z
N GLN A 1 8.05 32.51 4.69
CA GLN A 1 8.26 31.04 4.83
C GLN A 1 7.05 30.28 5.40
N ARG A 2 6.49 30.61 6.58
CA ARG A 2 5.31 29.91 7.15
C ARG A 2 4.02 29.97 6.29
N LYS A 3 3.81 31.05 5.52
CA LYS A 3 2.65 31.18 4.61
C LYS A 3 2.78 30.26 3.38
N ALA A 4 3.94 30.23 2.73
CA ALA A 4 4.21 29.36 1.58
C ALA A 4 4.05 27.86 1.93
N LEU A 5 4.47 27.44 3.13
CA LEU A 5 4.30 26.06 3.59
C LEU A 5 2.80 25.69 3.79
N ARG A 6 2.00 26.60 4.35
CA ARG A 6 0.55 26.37 4.56
C ARG A 6 -0.23 26.35 3.24
N TYR A 7 0.07 27.27 2.32
CA TYR A 7 -0.54 27.27 0.99
C TYR A 7 -0.10 26.08 0.14
N GLY A 8 1.13 25.59 0.30
CA GLY A 8 1.60 24.37 -0.37
C GLY A 8 0.90 23.11 0.10
N ILE A 9 0.68 22.96 1.42
CA ILE A 9 -0.06 21.81 1.98
C ILE A 9 -1.53 21.86 1.59
N LEU A 10 -2.15 23.05 1.65
CA LEU A 10 -3.55 23.24 1.27
C LEU A 10 -3.78 23.00 -0.24
N GLY A 11 -2.88 23.54 -1.08
CA GLY A 11 -2.91 23.32 -2.54
C GLY A 11 -2.72 21.86 -2.91
N ALA A 12 -1.79 21.15 -2.26
CA ALA A 12 -1.60 19.71 -2.46
C ALA A 12 -2.84 18.90 -2.06
N PHE A 13 -3.55 19.31 -1.00
CA PHE A 13 -4.78 18.66 -0.56
C PHE A 13 -5.92 18.84 -1.57
N ILE A 14 -6.12 20.06 -2.07
CA ILE A 14 -7.13 20.36 -3.09
C ILE A 14 -6.80 19.64 -4.40
N PHE A 15 -5.55 19.70 -4.84
CA PHE A 15 -5.09 19.00 -6.04
C PHE A 15 -5.37 17.49 -5.95
N ARG A 16 -5.06 16.87 -4.81
CA ARG A 16 -5.35 15.45 -4.58
C ARG A 16 -6.84 15.16 -4.58
N GLY A 17 -7.65 15.98 -3.93
CA GLY A 17 -9.11 15.83 -3.98
C GLY A 17 -9.65 15.87 -5.41
N ILE A 18 -9.19 16.83 -6.23
CA ILE A 18 -9.59 16.95 -7.64
C ILE A 18 -9.09 15.76 -8.47
N ALA A 19 -7.82 15.38 -8.32
CA ALA A 19 -7.22 14.28 -9.06
C ALA A 19 -7.88 12.93 -8.72
N THR A 20 -8.18 12.70 -7.44
CA THR A 20 -8.92 11.52 -6.97
C THR A 20 -10.33 11.49 -7.55
N LEU A 21 -11.06 12.61 -7.55
CA LEU A 21 -12.40 12.69 -8.15
C LEU A 21 -12.38 12.48 -9.66
N LEU A 22 -11.44 13.11 -10.37
CA LEU A 22 -11.27 12.97 -11.82
C LEU A 22 -10.98 11.52 -12.19
N ALA A 23 -10.14 10.83 -11.43
CA ALA A 23 -9.79 9.47 -11.74
C ALA A 23 -10.86 8.45 -11.30
N ALA A 24 -11.61 8.73 -10.22
CA ALA A 24 -12.83 8.00 -9.88
C ALA A 24 -13.91 8.12 -10.97
N TYR A 25 -13.91 9.21 -11.73
CA TYR A 25 -14.72 9.31 -12.94
C TYR A 25 -14.11 8.50 -14.10
N LEU A 26 -12.80 8.57 -14.31
CA LEU A 26 -12.09 7.86 -15.38
C LEU A 26 -12.18 6.33 -15.28
N ILE A 27 -12.24 5.77 -14.07
CA ILE A 27 -12.34 4.31 -13.87
C ILE A 27 -13.69 3.72 -14.33
N ARG A 28 -14.72 4.56 -14.52
CA ARG A 28 -15.99 4.11 -15.12
C ARG A 28 -15.78 3.61 -16.55
N VAL A 29 -14.68 4.03 -17.17
CA VAL A 29 -14.29 3.59 -18.48
C VAL A 29 -13.55 2.25 -18.36
N GLY A 30 -14.11 1.18 -18.95
CA GLY A 30 -13.63 -0.19 -18.75
C GLY A 30 -12.15 -0.38 -19.04
N TRP A 31 -11.60 0.24 -20.10
CA TRP A 31 -10.18 0.11 -20.44
C TRP A 31 -9.26 0.68 -19.35
N VAL A 32 -9.69 1.69 -18.59
CA VAL A 32 -8.92 2.25 -17.47
C VAL A 32 -8.78 1.21 -16.35
N LYS A 33 -9.82 0.40 -16.09
CA LYS A 33 -9.75 -0.71 -15.13
C LYS A 33 -8.69 -1.73 -15.54
N LEU A 34 -8.67 -2.12 -16.81
CA LEU A 34 -7.71 -3.08 -17.34
C LEU A 34 -6.27 -2.57 -17.25
N VAL A 35 -6.03 -1.32 -17.66
CA VAL A 35 -4.71 -0.68 -17.58
C VAL A 35 -4.25 -0.54 -16.12
N GLY A 36 -5.15 -0.09 -15.24
CA GLY A 36 -4.87 0.04 -13.81
C GLY A 36 -4.55 -1.31 -13.17
N ALA A 37 -5.33 -2.34 -13.46
CA ALA A 37 -5.10 -3.69 -12.97
C ALA A 37 -3.76 -4.27 -13.46
N GLY A 38 -3.45 -4.12 -14.75
CA GLY A 38 -2.18 -4.55 -15.32
C GLY A 38 -0.99 -3.85 -14.65
N TYR A 39 -1.12 -2.56 -14.37
CA TYR A 39 -0.10 -1.80 -13.64
C TYR A 39 0.13 -2.30 -12.21
N LEU A 40 -0.95 -2.56 -11.45
CA LEU A 40 -0.84 -3.05 -10.07
C LEU A 40 -0.22 -4.45 -10.02
N LEU A 41 -0.60 -5.34 -10.94
CA LEU A 41 0.00 -6.67 -11.03
C LEU A 41 1.46 -6.61 -11.47
N TYR A 42 1.81 -5.69 -12.37
CA TYR A 42 3.20 -5.43 -12.74
C TYR A 42 4.04 -4.99 -11.53
N LEU A 43 3.52 -4.08 -10.70
CA LEU A 43 4.20 -3.65 -9.46
C LEU A 43 4.48 -4.83 -8.53
N VAL A 44 3.50 -5.71 -8.34
CA VAL A 44 3.62 -6.89 -7.49
C VAL A 44 4.63 -7.88 -8.06
N TYR A 45 4.54 -8.17 -9.35
CA TYR A 45 5.48 -9.04 -10.04
C TYR A 45 6.91 -8.53 -9.91
N ASN A 46 7.13 -7.23 -10.09
CA ASN A 46 8.45 -6.64 -9.95
C ASN A 46 8.97 -6.70 -8.50
N HIS A 47 8.09 -6.55 -7.50
CA HIS A 47 8.45 -6.62 -6.08
C HIS A 47 8.88 -8.02 -5.64
N PHE A 48 8.14 -9.06 -6.05
CA PHE A 48 8.44 -10.44 -5.66
C PHE A 48 9.40 -11.17 -6.62
N GLY A 49 9.45 -10.78 -7.89
CA GLY A 49 10.30 -11.37 -8.93
C GLY A 49 11.69 -10.75 -9.05
N GLY A 50 11.89 -9.54 -8.50
CA GLY A 50 13.22 -8.92 -8.42
C GLY A 50 14.09 -9.60 -7.37
N ARG A 51 15.25 -10.15 -7.78
CA ARG A 51 16.32 -10.67 -6.90
C ARG A 51 17.04 -9.55 -6.10
N GLY A 52 16.31 -8.57 -5.59
CA GLY A 52 16.85 -7.50 -4.74
C GLY A 52 16.76 -7.91 -3.28
N SER A 53 17.90 -7.96 -2.59
CA SER A 53 18.00 -8.13 -1.14
C SER A 53 17.14 -7.11 -0.40
N ALA A 54 16.73 -7.42 0.84
CA ALA A 54 15.96 -6.51 1.70
C ALA A 54 16.59 -5.10 1.88
N GLU A 55 17.89 -4.95 1.58
CA GLU A 55 18.60 -3.68 1.45
C GLU A 55 18.12 -2.82 0.26
N ASP A 56 17.90 -3.39 -0.93
CA ASP A 56 17.42 -2.67 -2.13
C ASP A 56 15.94 -2.27 -2.02
N ARG A 57 15.17 -3.00 -1.20
CA ARG A 57 13.76 -2.71 -0.91
C ARG A 57 13.56 -1.55 0.08
N ARG A 58 14.62 -1.15 0.79
CA ARG A 58 14.65 0.04 1.67
C ARG A 58 15.05 1.30 0.91
N ALA A 59 15.62 1.17 -0.28
CA ALA A 59 15.91 2.34 -1.09
C ALA A 59 14.57 2.98 -1.51
N PRO A 60 14.38 4.30 -1.31
CA PRO A 60 13.24 4.99 -1.90
C PRO A 60 13.21 4.64 -3.39
N PRO A 61 12.02 4.35 -3.97
CA PRO A 61 11.93 3.88 -5.35
C PRO A 61 12.78 4.78 -6.22
N LYS A 62 13.83 4.21 -6.86
CA LYS A 62 14.71 4.98 -7.75
C LYS A 62 13.80 5.67 -8.74
N ALA A 63 13.76 6.99 -8.63
CA ALA A 63 12.77 7.81 -9.30
C ALA A 63 13.15 7.86 -10.79
N GLN A 64 12.76 6.83 -11.51
CA GLN A 64 13.05 6.68 -12.93
C GLN A 64 12.13 7.61 -13.72
N PRO A 65 12.68 8.36 -14.69
CA PRO A 65 11.86 9.11 -15.63
C PRO A 65 10.91 8.16 -16.35
N TRP A 66 9.62 8.50 -16.36
CA TRP A 66 8.59 7.74 -17.06
C TRP A 66 7.90 8.69 -18.04
N LEU A 67 7.78 8.32 -19.31
CA LEU A 67 7.19 9.17 -20.36
C LEU A 67 7.81 10.59 -20.47
N GLY A 68 9.10 10.75 -20.14
CA GLY A 68 9.78 12.07 -20.13
C GLY A 68 9.45 12.96 -18.92
N LEU A 69 8.67 12.47 -17.94
CA LEU A 69 8.45 13.14 -16.67
C LEU A 69 9.67 13.01 -15.77
N THR A 70 9.96 14.03 -14.97
CA THR A 70 11.02 13.93 -13.96
C THR A 70 10.68 12.85 -12.94
N ALA A 71 11.72 12.21 -12.40
CA ALA A 71 11.73 11.37 -11.21
C ALA A 71 10.60 11.67 -10.18
N PHE A 72 10.50 12.93 -9.80
CA PHE A 72 9.52 13.43 -8.84
C PHE A 72 8.08 13.28 -9.35
N TRP A 73 7.79 13.78 -10.56
CA TRP A 73 6.46 13.72 -11.16
C TRP A 73 6.01 12.28 -11.44
N ALA A 74 6.90 11.41 -11.89
CA ALA A 74 6.61 10.00 -12.05
C ALA A 74 6.18 9.35 -10.71
N THR A 75 6.87 9.69 -9.61
CA THR A 75 6.51 9.19 -8.27
C THR A 75 5.15 9.74 -7.82
N VAL A 76 4.88 11.02 -8.04
CA VAL A 76 3.59 11.65 -7.73
C VAL A 76 2.46 10.93 -8.48
N VAL A 77 2.62 10.68 -9.78
CA VAL A 77 1.61 9.98 -10.59
C VAL A 77 1.37 8.56 -10.07
N LYS A 78 2.41 7.82 -9.69
CA LYS A 78 2.26 6.45 -9.15
C LYS A 78 1.51 6.44 -7.81
N VAL A 79 1.85 7.38 -6.92
CA VAL A 79 1.19 7.52 -5.62
C VAL A 79 -0.27 7.93 -5.81
N GLU A 80 -0.54 8.86 -6.71
CA GLU A 80 -1.90 9.31 -7.03
C GLU A 80 -2.73 8.16 -7.62
N LEU A 81 -2.19 7.43 -8.61
CA LEU A 81 -2.87 6.29 -9.22
C LEU A 81 -3.23 5.22 -8.18
N THR A 82 -2.32 4.96 -7.24
CA THR A 82 -2.58 4.02 -6.15
C THR A 82 -3.69 4.51 -5.23
N ASP A 83 -3.70 5.80 -4.88
CA ASP A 83 -4.73 6.43 -4.05
C ASP A 83 -6.12 6.33 -4.69
N ILE A 84 -6.20 6.55 -5.99
CA ILE A 84 -7.42 6.45 -6.79
C ILE A 84 -7.99 5.03 -6.75
N VAL A 85 -7.12 4.03 -6.97
CA VAL A 85 -7.51 2.63 -6.96
C VAL A 85 -8.09 2.26 -5.58
N PHE A 86 -7.48 2.74 -4.49
CA PHE A 86 -8.02 2.55 -3.13
C PHE A 86 -9.31 3.34 -2.86
N ALA A 87 -9.46 4.54 -3.42
CA ALA A 87 -10.65 5.37 -3.26
C ALA A 87 -11.89 4.71 -3.88
N ILE A 88 -11.74 3.96 -4.96
CA ILE A 88 -12.88 3.31 -5.65
C ILE A 88 -13.52 2.25 -4.78
N ASP A 89 -12.72 1.38 -4.18
CA ASP A 89 -13.23 0.33 -3.32
C ASP A 89 -13.90 0.90 -2.07
N SER A 90 -13.26 1.90 -1.43
CA SER A 90 -13.81 2.55 -0.25
C SER A 90 -15.10 3.34 -0.54
N ILE A 91 -15.23 3.99 -1.70
CA ILE A 91 -16.47 4.66 -2.12
C ILE A 91 -17.58 3.65 -2.40
N LEU A 92 -17.29 2.54 -3.10
CA LEU A 92 -18.27 1.48 -3.37
C LEU A 92 -18.79 0.84 -2.08
N VAL A 93 -17.92 0.68 -1.07
CA VAL A 93 -18.30 0.23 0.28
C VAL A 93 -19.16 1.29 0.98
N ALA A 94 -18.77 2.57 0.93
CA ALA A 94 -19.51 3.65 1.57
C ALA A 94 -20.93 3.82 0.99
N VAL A 95 -21.06 3.75 -0.34
CA VAL A 95 -22.36 3.79 -1.05
C VAL A 95 -23.23 2.59 -0.70
N ALA A 96 -22.63 1.42 -0.49
CA ALA A 96 -23.37 0.22 -0.08
C ALA A 96 -23.85 0.29 1.38
N MET A 97 -23.09 0.94 2.25
CA MET A 97 -23.40 1.07 3.68
C MET A 97 -24.40 2.19 3.96
N SER A 98 -24.42 3.25 3.15
CA SER A 98 -25.31 4.39 3.34
C SER A 98 -25.74 5.00 2.01
N PRO A 99 -27.06 5.16 1.77
CA PRO A 99 -27.55 5.88 0.60
C PRO A 99 -27.40 7.41 0.74
N LYS A 100 -27.03 7.92 1.92
CA LYS A 100 -26.93 9.36 2.17
C LYS A 100 -25.62 9.92 1.63
N LEU A 101 -25.72 10.70 0.56
CA LEU A 101 -24.59 11.29 -0.17
C LEU A 101 -23.69 12.16 0.73
N TRP A 102 -24.27 12.88 1.69
CA TRP A 102 -23.49 13.65 2.68
C TRP A 102 -22.54 12.75 3.49
N VAL A 103 -23.00 11.58 3.94
CA VAL A 103 -22.19 10.65 4.75
C VAL A 103 -20.97 10.17 3.96
N ILE A 104 -21.17 9.82 2.68
CA ILE A 104 -20.11 9.38 1.77
C ILE A 104 -19.09 10.50 1.56
N LEU A 105 -19.55 11.72 1.29
CA LEU A 105 -18.68 12.88 1.09
C LEU A 105 -17.87 13.22 2.34
N THR A 106 -18.50 13.21 3.53
CA THR A 106 -17.78 13.46 4.79
C THR A 106 -16.80 12.36 5.14
N GLY A 107 -17.16 11.10 4.89
CA GLY A 107 -16.27 9.96 5.12
C GLY A 107 -15.07 9.97 4.19
N GLY A 108 -15.28 10.28 2.90
CA GLY A 108 -14.20 10.46 1.93
C GLY A 108 -13.27 11.60 2.30
N LEU A 109 -13.80 12.76 2.66
CA LEU A 109 -13.00 13.91 3.07
C LEU A 109 -12.19 13.63 4.34
N LEU A 110 -12.83 13.03 5.36
CA LEU A 110 -12.15 12.61 6.59
C LEU A 110 -11.08 11.54 6.31
N GLY A 111 -11.33 10.62 5.38
CA GLY A 111 -10.36 9.61 4.97
C GLY A 111 -9.08 10.21 4.40
N ILE A 112 -9.19 11.19 3.50
CA ILE A 112 -8.03 11.88 2.93
C ILE A 112 -7.24 12.62 4.02
N VAL A 113 -7.94 13.30 4.95
CA VAL A 113 -7.29 13.98 6.09
C VAL A 113 -6.57 12.97 6.97
N MET A 114 -7.22 11.86 7.34
CA MET A 114 -6.65 10.84 8.20
C MET A 114 -5.44 10.15 7.56
N MET A 115 -5.50 9.79 6.28
CA MET A 115 -4.36 9.19 5.58
C MET A 115 -3.14 10.10 5.64
N ARG A 116 -3.34 11.41 5.46
CA ARG A 116 -2.25 12.40 5.53
C ARG A 116 -1.70 12.56 6.95
N LEU A 117 -2.54 12.44 7.97
CA LEU A 117 -2.09 12.49 9.36
C LEU A 117 -1.36 11.21 9.78
N VAL A 118 -1.62 10.08 9.13
CA VAL A 118 -1.07 8.75 9.48
C VAL A 118 0.17 8.40 8.66
N ILE A 119 0.39 8.99 7.48
CA ILE A 119 1.48 8.57 6.59
C ILE A 119 2.88 8.69 7.21
N GLY A 120 3.14 9.68 8.08
CA GLY A 120 4.43 9.82 8.77
C GLY A 120 4.66 8.69 9.78
N GLN A 121 3.61 8.32 10.52
CA GLN A 121 3.61 7.21 11.46
C GLN A 121 3.69 5.88 10.71
N LEU A 122 3.03 5.74 9.58
CA LEU A 122 3.10 4.56 8.72
C LEU A 122 4.50 4.39 8.13
N LEU A 123 5.16 5.49 7.72
CA LEU A 123 6.51 5.45 7.19
C LEU A 123 7.52 4.98 8.25
N SER A 124 7.45 5.55 9.46
CA SER A 124 8.28 5.09 10.58
C SER A 124 7.96 3.66 11.01
N LEU A 125 6.71 3.22 10.91
CA LEU A 125 6.32 1.84 11.17
C LEU A 125 6.90 0.87 10.12
N VAL A 126 6.85 1.23 8.84
CA VAL A 126 7.42 0.45 7.73
C VAL A 126 8.94 0.33 7.85
N GLU A 127 9.62 1.41 8.25
CA GLU A 127 11.06 1.40 8.54
C GLU A 127 11.41 0.41 9.66
N ARG A 128 10.58 0.36 10.72
CA ARG A 128 10.75 -0.54 11.86
C ARG A 128 10.36 -1.99 11.54
N TYR A 129 9.38 -2.21 10.67
CA TYR A 129 8.86 -3.53 10.30
C TYR A 129 8.82 -3.72 8.77
N PRO A 130 9.96 -4.05 8.15
CA PRO A 130 10.05 -4.29 6.71
C PRO A 130 9.03 -5.30 6.11
N PRO A 131 8.60 -6.37 6.82
CA PRO A 131 7.57 -7.28 6.31
C PRO A 131 6.20 -6.62 6.04
N LEU A 132 5.92 -5.43 6.60
CA LEU A 132 4.69 -4.68 6.29
C LEU A 132 4.65 -4.25 4.82
N VAL A 133 5.82 -4.04 4.19
CA VAL A 133 5.92 -3.73 2.76
C VAL A 133 5.41 -4.91 1.94
N ASP A 134 5.86 -6.13 2.24
CA ASP A 134 5.40 -7.33 1.54
C ASP A 134 3.88 -7.53 1.72
N GLY A 135 3.35 -7.28 2.92
CA GLY A 135 1.90 -7.27 3.18
C GLY A 135 1.13 -6.26 2.33
N ALA A 136 1.65 -5.04 2.18
CA ALA A 136 1.03 -4.01 1.32
C ALA A 136 1.01 -4.44 -0.15
N PHE A 137 2.07 -5.09 -0.66
CA PHE A 137 2.08 -5.62 -2.02
C PHE A 137 1.09 -6.78 -2.21
N ILE A 138 0.82 -7.61 -1.20
CA ILE A 138 -0.23 -8.63 -1.26
C ILE A 138 -1.62 -7.98 -1.39
N ILE A 139 -1.88 -6.90 -0.65
CA ILE A 139 -3.13 -6.13 -0.77
C ILE A 139 -3.24 -5.52 -2.17
N ILE A 140 -2.17 -4.92 -2.69
CA ILE A 140 -2.13 -4.38 -4.05
C ILE A 140 -2.41 -5.46 -5.10
N ALA A 141 -1.86 -6.67 -4.92
CA ALA A 141 -2.12 -7.81 -5.79
C ALA A 141 -3.60 -8.20 -5.80
N TRP A 142 -4.22 -8.26 -4.62
CA TRP A 142 -5.64 -8.53 -4.48
C TRP A 142 -6.50 -7.47 -5.17
N VAL A 143 -6.18 -6.19 -4.98
CA VAL A 143 -6.90 -5.09 -5.62
C VAL A 143 -6.73 -5.13 -7.16
N GLY A 144 -5.54 -5.41 -7.66
CA GLY A 144 -5.29 -5.61 -9.08
C GLY A 144 -6.12 -6.75 -9.67
N LEU A 145 -6.19 -7.89 -8.97
CA LEU A 145 -7.02 -9.02 -9.38
C LEU A 145 -8.51 -8.68 -9.36
N LYS A 146 -8.98 -7.98 -8.33
CA LYS A 146 -10.36 -7.50 -8.23
C LYS A 146 -10.73 -6.60 -9.41
N LEU A 147 -9.86 -5.67 -9.80
CA LEU A 147 -10.09 -4.81 -10.96
C LEU A 147 -10.17 -5.60 -12.28
N LEU A 148 -9.38 -6.67 -12.46
CA LEU A 148 -9.53 -7.56 -13.62
C LEU A 148 -10.90 -8.26 -13.62
N ILE A 149 -11.36 -8.73 -12.45
CA ILE A 149 -12.66 -9.40 -12.34
C ILE A 149 -13.80 -8.41 -12.62
N GLU A 150 -13.73 -7.19 -12.08
CA GLU A 150 -14.71 -6.14 -12.37
C GLU A 150 -14.72 -5.73 -13.84
N TYR A 151 -13.55 -5.69 -14.50
CA TYR A 151 -13.46 -5.49 -15.94
C TYR A 151 -14.13 -6.64 -16.71
N GLY A 152 -13.85 -7.89 -16.33
CA GLY A 152 -14.47 -9.08 -16.94
C GLY A 152 -15.99 -9.15 -16.76
N ASN A 153 -16.50 -8.70 -15.62
CA ASN A 153 -17.94 -8.54 -15.37
C ASN A 153 -18.53 -7.43 -16.26
N SER A 154 -17.86 -6.27 -16.32
CA SER A 154 -18.26 -5.15 -17.19
C SER A 154 -18.24 -5.53 -18.69
N ALA A 155 -17.42 -6.52 -19.09
CA ALA A 155 -17.30 -7.03 -20.45
C ALA A 155 -18.27 -8.20 -20.77
N GLY A 156 -19.12 -8.62 -19.82
CA GLY A 156 -20.20 -9.59 -20.06
C GLY A 156 -19.82 -11.07 -20.00
N TYR A 157 -18.58 -11.41 -19.63
CA TYR A 157 -18.10 -12.82 -19.61
C TYR A 157 -18.47 -13.58 -18.32
N ILE A 158 -18.67 -12.88 -17.19
CA ILE A 158 -18.86 -13.51 -15.87
C ILE A 158 -19.89 -12.72 -15.05
N HIS A 159 -21.07 -13.30 -14.81
CA HIS A 159 -22.13 -12.74 -13.95
C HIS A 159 -21.92 -13.16 -12.48
N PHE A 160 -20.70 -13.02 -11.96
CA PHE A 160 -20.41 -13.30 -10.55
C PHE A 160 -20.19 -11.97 -9.84
N GLU A 161 -21.19 -11.53 -9.08
CA GLU A 161 -21.03 -10.42 -8.14
C GLU A 161 -20.24 -10.94 -6.95
N ILE A 162 -18.97 -10.52 -6.79
CA ILE A 162 -18.22 -10.84 -5.59
C ILE A 162 -18.96 -10.19 -4.41
N PRO A 163 -19.40 -10.97 -3.39
CA PRO A 163 -20.02 -10.39 -2.22
C PRO A 163 -19.04 -9.43 -1.56
N LYS A 164 -19.46 -8.18 -1.35
CA LYS A 164 -18.61 -7.11 -0.82
C LYS A 164 -17.96 -7.49 0.52
N TRP A 165 -18.67 -8.27 1.34
CA TRP A 165 -18.20 -8.83 2.60
C TRP A 165 -17.03 -9.80 2.44
N LEU A 166 -16.95 -10.54 1.32
CA LEU A 166 -15.84 -11.44 1.03
C LEU A 166 -14.56 -10.67 0.69
N SER A 167 -14.69 -9.60 -0.11
CA SER A 167 -13.61 -8.67 -0.41
C SER A 167 -13.05 -8.04 0.86
N LEU A 168 -13.93 -7.51 1.71
CA LEU A 168 -13.55 -6.85 2.95
C LEU A 168 -12.95 -7.85 3.95
N GLY A 169 -13.59 -9.01 4.10
CA GLY A 169 -13.10 -10.10 4.95
C GLY A 169 -11.72 -10.59 4.54
N LEU A 170 -11.45 -10.69 3.23
CA LEU A 170 -10.14 -11.11 2.74
C LEU A 170 -9.06 -10.04 3.01
N ILE A 171 -9.36 -8.75 2.83
CA ILE A 171 -8.41 -7.67 3.15
C ILE A 171 -8.07 -7.70 4.65
N VAL A 172 -9.08 -7.83 5.52
CA VAL A 172 -8.88 -7.94 6.97
C VAL A 172 -8.06 -9.19 7.32
N LEU A 173 -8.34 -10.33 6.67
CA LEU A 173 -7.61 -11.58 6.88
C LEU A 173 -6.14 -11.45 6.47
N ILE A 174 -5.86 -10.93 5.27
CA ILE A 174 -4.50 -10.68 4.78
C ILE A 174 -3.76 -9.76 5.74
N PHE A 175 -4.39 -8.66 6.17
CA PHE A 175 -3.78 -7.70 7.09
C PHE A 175 -3.48 -8.34 8.45
N ALA A 176 -4.42 -9.11 9.01
CA ALA A 176 -4.24 -9.81 10.27
C ALA A 176 -3.11 -10.85 10.18
N VAL A 177 -3.06 -11.64 9.12
CA VAL A 177 -1.99 -12.64 8.90
C VAL A 177 -0.63 -11.96 8.73
N SER A 178 -0.53 -10.91 7.92
CA SER A 178 0.71 -10.13 7.77
C SER A 178 1.15 -9.52 9.09
N PHE A 179 0.23 -8.97 9.88
CA PHE A 179 0.53 -8.39 11.19
C PHE A 179 1.01 -9.45 12.20
N LEU A 180 0.35 -10.61 12.26
CA LEU A 180 0.77 -11.73 13.12
C LEU A 180 2.13 -12.27 12.71
N TYR A 181 2.40 -12.39 11.41
CA TYR A 181 3.69 -12.82 10.87
C TYR A 181 4.81 -11.82 11.22
N ALA A 182 4.55 -10.51 11.07
CA ALA A 182 5.47 -9.46 11.48
C ALA A 182 5.81 -9.54 12.98
N ARG A 183 4.79 -9.76 13.83
CA ARG A 183 4.97 -9.88 15.29
C ARG A 183 5.70 -11.17 15.71
N GLN A 184 5.49 -12.28 15.01
CA GLN A 184 6.24 -13.52 15.28
C GLN A 184 7.70 -13.42 14.88
N GLN A 185 8.02 -12.71 13.79
CA GLN A 185 9.42 -12.46 13.40
C GLN A 185 10.18 -11.61 14.42
N GLU A 186 9.53 -10.64 15.06
CA GLU A 186 10.13 -9.85 16.14
C GLU A 186 10.59 -10.74 17.30
N LYS A 187 9.73 -11.69 17.71
CA LYS A 187 10.07 -12.69 18.73
C LYS A 187 11.19 -13.63 18.30
N ARG A 188 11.19 -14.09 17.04
CA ARG A 188 12.25 -14.98 16.51
C ARG A 188 13.60 -14.27 16.41
N ARG A 189 13.65 -13.02 15.94
CA ARG A 189 14.89 -12.22 15.88
C ARG A 189 15.47 -11.94 17.26
N ALA A 190 14.63 -11.61 18.24
CA ALA A 190 15.08 -11.41 19.62
C ALA A 190 15.70 -12.69 20.21
N ARG A 191 15.09 -13.85 19.94
CA ARG A 191 15.59 -15.16 20.41
C ARG A 191 16.92 -15.53 19.75
N THR A 192 17.05 -15.40 18.42
CA THR A 192 18.29 -15.67 17.69
C THR A 192 19.42 -14.70 18.07
N SER A 193 19.11 -13.44 18.41
CA SER A 193 20.11 -12.49 18.90
C SER A 193 20.61 -12.86 20.31
N SER A 194 19.71 -13.30 21.19
CA SER A 194 20.07 -13.76 22.54
C SER A 194 20.88 -15.05 22.50
N GLU A 195 20.53 -15.98 21.60
CA GLU A 195 21.23 -17.25 21.41
C GLU A 195 22.65 -17.03 20.86
N LYS A 196 22.81 -16.17 19.84
CA LYS A 196 24.13 -15.78 19.32
C LYS A 196 24.99 -15.04 20.35
N ALA A 197 24.39 -14.21 21.21
CA ALA A 197 25.12 -13.52 22.28
C ALA A 197 25.58 -14.52 23.36
N ALA A 198 24.73 -15.45 23.77
CA ALA A 198 25.08 -16.51 24.71
C ALA A 198 26.20 -17.42 24.15
N THR A 199 26.12 -17.83 22.88
CA THR A 199 27.17 -18.63 22.24
C THR A 199 28.50 -17.88 22.16
N ARG A 200 28.50 -16.56 21.90
CA ARG A 200 29.75 -15.77 21.89
C ARG A 200 30.40 -15.71 23.26
N LEU A 201 29.63 -15.46 24.32
CA LEU A 201 30.16 -15.41 25.69
C LEU A 201 30.78 -16.74 26.12
N LEU A 202 30.16 -17.87 25.75
CA LEU A 202 30.70 -19.20 26.02
C LEU A 202 32.01 -19.48 25.24
N MET A 203 32.15 -18.96 24.02
CA MET A 203 33.40 -19.09 23.25
C MET A 203 34.53 -18.20 23.82
N GLU A 204 34.19 -17.03 24.34
CA GLU A 204 35.14 -16.09 24.98
C GLU A 204 35.65 -16.65 26.33
N GLU A 205 34.78 -17.34 27.08
CA GLU A 205 35.13 -18.02 28.34
C GLU A 205 36.04 -19.24 28.10
N GLU A 206 35.78 -20.03 27.04
CA GLU A 206 36.66 -21.15 26.65
C GLU A 206 38.02 -20.72 26.07
N GLU A 207 38.12 -19.54 25.45
CA GLU A 207 39.40 -18.98 24.99
C GLU A 207 40.21 -18.36 26.13
N GLY A 208 39.54 -17.77 27.13
CA GLY A 208 40.19 -17.17 28.30
C GLY A 208 40.81 -18.19 29.27
N ASP A 209 40.27 -19.41 29.33
CA ASP A 209 40.75 -20.50 30.21
C ASP A 209 41.93 -21.28 29.60
N LYS A 210 42.29 -21.02 28.33
CA LYS A 210 43.39 -21.67 27.60
C LYS A 210 44.69 -20.85 27.55
N LEU A 211 44.73 -19.68 28.19
CA LEU A 211 45.89 -18.77 28.29
C LEU A 211 46.45 -18.77 29.73
#